data_AF-A0A7Y7CTV1-F1
#
_entry.id   AF-A0A7Y7CTV1-F1
#
_cell.length_a   1.000
_cell.length_b   1.000
_cell.length_c   1.000
_cell.angle_alpha   90.00
_cell.angle_beta   90.00
_cell.angle_gamma   90.00
#
_symmetry.space_group_name_H-M   'P 1'
#
loop_
_entity.id
_entity.type
_entity.pdbx_description
1 polymer ?
#
loop_
_entity_poly.entity_id
_entity_poly.type
_entity_poly.pdbx_seq_one_letter_code
_entity_poly.pdbx_strand_id
1 'polypeptide(L)'
;MSVMSYKKLFATLCLILPLVSGCAPWKIQQAPFEAVPTLAEVQPQNGKPATTQPNVGREVEPTPLLVSGNVGLQLGAFKNPHGAAQTVKRLQQSYPLVFEHRSPIIRAIDRDGTTLYRVIIGPYLEADIAASYCTLMQQGGEVCFPTEFDRVDLRVDLEAKTKEEE
;
A
#
# COMPACT_ATOMS: atom_id res chain seq x y z
N MET A 1 21.35 28.23 25.52
CA MET A 1 22.13 27.00 25.67
C MET A 1 21.76 26.35 27.01
N SER A 2 21.00 25.26 26.99
CA SER A 2 20.90 24.33 28.13
C SER A 2 20.27 23.03 27.66
N VAL A 3 21.12 22.02 27.51
CA VAL A 3 20.82 20.64 27.17
C VAL A 3 20.65 19.90 28.48
N MET A 4 19.45 19.40 28.78
CA MET A 4 19.24 18.50 29.92
C MET A 4 18.91 17.10 29.43
N SER A 5 19.95 16.28 29.53
CA SER A 5 20.03 14.84 29.36
C SER A 5 19.24 14.12 30.44
N TYR A 6 18.27 13.28 30.07
CA TYR A 6 17.65 12.29 30.95
C TYR A 6 17.89 10.89 30.41
N LYS A 7 19.17 10.49 30.37
CA LYS A 7 19.59 9.09 30.34
C LYS A 7 19.67 8.59 31.78
N LYS A 8 19.07 7.41 32.03
CA LYS A 8 19.15 6.52 33.20
C LYS A 8 17.89 6.50 34.08
N LEU A 9 17.01 5.56 33.76
CA LEU A 9 16.22 4.78 34.73
C LEU A 9 15.89 3.43 34.05
N PHE A 10 16.95 2.65 33.82
CA PHE A 10 16.89 1.20 33.61
C PHE A 10 17.25 0.53 34.94
N ALA A 11 16.67 -0.65 35.20
CA ALA A 11 16.65 -1.39 36.46
C ALA A 11 15.61 -0.82 37.45
N THR A 12 14.58 -1.53 37.90
CA THR A 12 14.55 -2.92 38.35
C THR A 12 13.08 -3.33 38.53
N LEU A 13 12.55 -4.23 37.69
CA LEU A 13 11.42 -5.08 38.09
C LEU A 13 11.31 -6.28 37.14
N CYS A 14 12.27 -7.20 37.26
CA CYS A 14 12.12 -8.57 36.78
C CYS A 14 11.49 -9.35 37.94
N LEU A 15 10.17 -9.55 37.91
CA LEU A 15 9.52 -10.43 38.88
C LEU A 15 8.33 -11.18 38.22
N ILE A 16 8.71 -12.36 37.69
CA ILE A 16 7.99 -13.64 37.76
C ILE A 16 6.53 -13.66 37.27
N LEU A 17 6.32 -14.12 36.02
CA LEU A 17 5.12 -14.87 35.63
C LEU A 17 5.51 -16.03 34.68
N PRO A 18 4.83 -17.19 34.78
CA PRO A 18 5.37 -18.49 34.42
C PRO A 18 5.31 -18.85 32.93
N LEU A 19 6.26 -19.72 32.55
CA LEU A 19 6.24 -20.54 31.35
C LEU A 19 4.88 -21.23 31.18
N VAL A 20 4.17 -20.91 30.09
CA VAL A 20 3.26 -21.86 29.44
C VAL A 20 3.90 -22.27 28.12
N SER A 21 4.52 -23.44 28.22
CA SER A 21 5.00 -24.28 27.15
C SER A 21 3.85 -24.63 26.22
N GLY A 22 4.01 -24.36 24.92
CA GLY A 22 2.98 -24.62 23.92
C GLY A 22 3.53 -24.65 22.49
N CYS A 23 4.73 -25.20 22.29
CA CYS A 23 5.17 -25.63 20.97
C CYS A 23 4.39 -26.89 20.58
N ALA A 24 3.28 -26.73 19.86
CA ALA A 24 2.69 -27.83 19.10
C ALA A 24 3.38 -27.87 17.72
N PRO A 25 4.15 -28.93 17.38
CA PRO A 25 4.63 -29.10 16.03
C PRO A 25 3.46 -29.54 15.15
N TRP A 26 2.93 -28.61 14.36
CA TRP A 26 1.98 -28.96 13.33
C TRP A 26 2.69 -29.84 12.30
N LYS A 27 2.21 -31.06 12.17
CA LYS A 27 2.75 -32.08 11.29
C LYS A 27 2.03 -31.94 9.96
N ILE A 28 2.68 -31.31 8.98
CA ILE A 28 2.16 -31.23 7.61
C ILE A 28 2.23 -32.63 7.02
N GLN A 29 1.08 -33.28 6.93
CA GLN A 29 0.89 -34.51 6.18
C GLN A 29 0.88 -34.14 4.69
N GLN A 30 1.97 -34.45 3.98
CA GLN A 30 2.02 -34.32 2.52
C GLN A 30 1.20 -35.45 1.91
N ALA A 31 0.15 -35.10 1.15
CA ALA A 31 -0.54 -36.05 0.28
C ALA A 31 0.32 -36.35 -0.96
N PRO A 32 0.26 -37.58 -1.51
CA PRO A 32 1.04 -37.97 -2.67
C PRO A 32 0.61 -37.20 -3.91
N PHE A 33 1.58 -36.65 -4.64
CA PHE A 33 1.41 -36.20 -6.02
C PHE A 33 1.08 -37.40 -6.89
N GLU A 34 -0.19 -37.57 -7.25
CA GLU A 34 -0.58 -38.47 -8.33
C GLU A 34 -0.16 -37.86 -9.67
N ALA A 35 0.66 -38.63 -10.39
CA ALA A 35 1.12 -38.32 -11.73
C ALA A 35 -0.04 -38.35 -12.73
N VAL A 36 -0.19 -37.29 -13.52
CA VAL A 36 -1.10 -37.26 -14.67
C VAL A 36 -0.26 -37.43 -15.96
N PRO A 37 -0.66 -38.33 -16.88
CA PRO A 37 0.20 -38.90 -17.89
C PRO A 37 0.56 -37.98 -19.06
N THR A 38 1.75 -38.30 -19.58
CA THR A 38 2.31 -38.15 -20.93
C THR A 38 1.49 -37.44 -22.02
N LEU A 39 2.16 -36.42 -22.59
CA LEU A 39 2.29 -36.08 -24.00
C LEU A 39 1.24 -36.67 -24.96
N ALA A 40 0.26 -35.85 -25.34
CA ALA A 40 -0.46 -36.01 -26.60
C ALA A 40 0.18 -35.10 -27.65
N GLU A 41 0.92 -35.73 -28.56
CA GLU A 41 1.50 -35.14 -29.76
C GLU A 41 0.39 -34.65 -30.70
N VAL A 42 0.31 -33.34 -30.93
CA VAL A 42 -0.62 -32.75 -31.90
C VAL A 42 0.04 -32.79 -33.28
N GLN A 43 -0.50 -33.63 -34.16
CA GLN A 43 -0.12 -33.71 -35.56
C GLN A 43 -0.44 -32.41 -36.32
N PRO A 44 0.40 -32.00 -37.31
CA PRO A 44 0.18 -30.79 -38.08
C PRO A 44 -0.90 -31.00 -39.14
N GLN A 45 -2.05 -30.33 -38.97
CA GLN A 45 -3.11 -30.33 -39.97
C GLN A 45 -2.95 -29.11 -40.88
N ASN A 46 -2.57 -29.38 -42.13
CA ASN A 46 -2.52 -28.41 -43.22
C ASN A 46 -3.93 -27.88 -43.51
N GLY A 47 -4.20 -26.66 -43.03
CA GLY A 47 -5.39 -25.88 -43.34
C GLY A 47 -5.01 -24.54 -43.98
N LYS A 48 -5.37 -24.39 -45.24
CA LYS A 48 -5.40 -23.19 -46.11
C LYS A 48 -5.32 -21.82 -45.38
N PRO A 49 -4.47 -20.86 -45.83
CA PRO A 49 -4.37 -19.55 -45.19
C PRO A 49 -5.64 -18.73 -45.44
N ALA A 50 -6.44 -18.55 -44.39
CA ALA A 50 -7.41 -17.47 -44.30
C ALA A 50 -6.69 -16.23 -43.77
N THR A 51 -6.56 -15.22 -44.62
CA THR A 51 -6.11 -13.88 -44.25
C THR A 51 -7.03 -13.32 -43.17
N THR A 52 -6.60 -13.46 -41.91
CA THR A 52 -7.26 -12.78 -40.78
C THR A 52 -6.59 -11.44 -40.65
N GLN A 53 -7.30 -10.40 -41.07
CA GLN A 53 -6.89 -9.01 -40.90
C GLN A 53 -6.72 -8.75 -39.39
N PRO A 54 -5.61 -8.14 -38.93
CA PRO A 54 -5.45 -7.81 -37.53
C PRO A 54 -6.50 -6.75 -37.19
N ASN A 55 -7.54 -7.14 -36.44
CA ASN A 55 -8.33 -6.18 -35.71
C ASN A 55 -7.39 -5.60 -34.66
N VAL A 56 -6.86 -4.41 -34.96
CA VAL A 56 -6.08 -3.59 -34.04
C VAL A 56 -6.90 -3.49 -32.76
N GLY A 57 -6.46 -4.22 -31.74
CA GLY A 57 -7.05 -4.22 -30.43
C GLY A 57 -7.14 -2.78 -29.97
N ARG A 58 -8.37 -2.27 -29.89
CA ARG A 58 -8.67 -1.05 -29.16
C ARG A 58 -8.09 -1.23 -27.77
N GLU A 59 -7.10 -0.43 -27.42
CA GLU A 59 -6.56 -0.37 -26.07
C GLU A 59 -7.74 -0.09 -25.13
N VAL A 60 -8.10 -1.11 -24.35
CA VAL A 60 -9.11 -0.97 -23.31
C VAL A 60 -8.43 -0.15 -22.24
N GLU A 61 -8.72 1.16 -22.22
CA GLU A 61 -8.40 2.01 -21.09
C GLU A 61 -8.94 1.31 -19.83
N PRO A 62 -8.09 0.97 -18.85
CA PRO A 62 -8.52 0.21 -17.70
C PRO A 62 -9.59 1.03 -16.97
N THR A 63 -10.83 0.54 -17.01
CA THR A 63 -11.92 1.12 -16.23
C THR A 63 -11.50 1.01 -14.76
N PRO A 64 -11.41 2.13 -14.02
CA PRO A 64 -10.98 2.07 -12.63
C PRO A 64 -11.99 1.22 -11.86
N LEU A 65 -11.54 0.09 -11.32
CA LEU A 65 -12.32 -0.72 -10.41
C LEU A 65 -12.76 0.17 -9.24
N LEU A 66 -14.07 0.40 -9.11
CA LEU A 66 -14.63 1.10 -7.97
C LEU A 66 -14.58 0.17 -6.76
N VAL A 67 -13.43 0.17 -6.08
CA VAL A 67 -13.23 -0.50 -4.80
C VAL A 67 -14.05 0.26 -3.75
N SER A 68 -15.08 -0.38 -3.20
CA SER A 68 -16.03 0.17 -2.21
C SER A 68 -15.49 0.22 -0.77
N GLY A 69 -14.17 0.24 -0.60
CA GLY A 69 -13.54 0.32 0.72
C GLY A 69 -13.29 1.77 1.15
N ASN A 70 -13.54 2.07 2.43
CA ASN A 70 -13.15 3.34 3.05
C ASN A 70 -11.87 3.20 3.89
N VAL A 71 -11.17 2.08 3.79
CA VAL A 71 -9.95 1.83 4.57
C VAL A 71 -8.76 2.46 3.86
N GLY A 72 -7.98 3.26 4.58
CA GLY A 72 -6.76 3.89 4.09
C GLY A 72 -5.61 3.77 5.08
N LEU A 73 -4.42 4.15 4.62
CA LEU A 73 -3.23 4.29 5.44
C LEU A 73 -2.69 5.72 5.32
N GLN A 74 -2.50 6.41 6.43
CA GLN A 74 -1.81 7.69 6.47
C GLN A 74 -0.30 7.46 6.55
N LEU A 75 0.42 7.96 5.56
CA LEU A 75 1.88 7.79 5.42
C LEU A 75 2.68 8.98 6.00
N GLY A 76 2.00 10.04 6.40
CA GLY A 76 2.63 11.21 7.01
C GLY A 76 1.71 12.43 7.05
N ALA A 77 2.18 13.50 7.71
CA ALA A 77 1.55 14.81 7.72
C ALA A 77 2.65 15.89 7.62
N PHE A 78 2.53 16.79 6.65
CA PHE A 78 3.58 17.75 6.29
C PHE A 78 3.09 19.19 6.45
N LYS A 79 3.98 20.13 6.73
CA LYS A 79 3.63 21.56 6.84
C LYS A 79 3.48 22.25 5.48
N ASN A 80 3.93 21.63 4.40
CA ASN A 80 3.85 22.16 3.04
C ASN A 80 3.47 21.05 2.05
N PRO A 81 2.79 21.38 0.94
CA PRO A 81 2.30 20.39 -0.02
C PRO A 81 3.44 19.74 -0.82
N HIS A 82 4.52 20.47 -1.07
CA HIS A 82 5.67 19.97 -1.82
C HIS A 82 6.36 18.78 -1.12
N GLY A 83 6.56 18.85 0.19
CA GLY A 83 7.16 17.78 0.99
C GLY A 83 6.28 16.53 1.06
N ALA A 84 4.95 16.70 1.07
CA ALA A 84 4.02 15.60 0.93
C ALA A 84 4.16 14.90 -0.43
N ALA A 85 4.21 15.67 -1.52
CA ALA A 85 4.40 15.14 -2.88
C ALA A 85 5.77 14.45 -3.08
N GLN A 86 6.85 15.02 -2.53
CA GLN A 86 8.17 14.38 -2.54
C GLN A 86 8.17 13.06 -1.76
N THR A 87 7.48 13.01 -0.62
CA THR A 87 7.35 11.78 0.16
C THR A 87 6.61 10.70 -0.61
N VAL A 88 5.52 11.05 -1.30
CA VAL A 88 4.81 10.11 -2.18
C VAL A 88 5.75 9.50 -3.22
N LYS A 89 6.51 10.33 -3.94
CA LYS A 89 7.45 9.85 -4.97
C LYS A 89 8.48 8.87 -4.39
N ARG A 90 9.08 9.22 -3.25
CA ARG A 90 10.04 8.35 -2.55
C ARG A 90 9.42 7.03 -2.14
N LEU A 91 8.25 7.07 -1.48
CA LEU A 91 7.58 5.87 -0.99
C LEU A 91 7.11 4.97 -2.12
N GLN A 92 6.67 5.53 -3.24
CA GLN A 92 6.30 4.75 -4.42
C GLN A 92 7.49 3.97 -5.01
N GLN A 93 8.69 4.56 -4.96
CA GLN A 93 9.92 3.89 -5.40
C GLN A 93 10.36 2.78 -4.42
N SER A 94 10.24 3.04 -3.11
CA SER A 94 10.69 2.11 -2.07
C SER A 94 9.70 0.98 -1.77
N TYR A 95 8.40 1.23 -1.95
CA TYR A 95 7.31 0.31 -1.60
C TYR A 95 6.30 0.13 -2.75
N PRO A 96 6.75 -0.29 -3.95
CA PRO A 96 5.87 -0.35 -5.13
C PRO A 96 4.61 -1.21 -4.91
N LEU A 97 4.73 -2.29 -4.13
CA LEU A 97 3.60 -3.17 -3.78
C LEU A 97 2.50 -2.46 -2.98
N VAL A 98 2.86 -1.51 -2.11
CA VAL A 98 1.88 -0.73 -1.35
C VAL A 98 1.08 0.19 -2.28
N PHE A 99 1.73 0.70 -3.33
CA PHE A 99 1.15 1.60 -4.34
C PHE A 99 0.52 0.88 -5.54
N GLU A 100 0.61 -0.44 -5.59
CA GLU A 100 0.04 -1.22 -6.68
C GLU A 100 -1.48 -1.01 -6.75
N HIS A 101 -1.95 -0.54 -7.91
CA HIS A 101 -3.35 -0.18 -8.18
C HIS A 101 -3.97 0.86 -7.21
N ARG A 102 -3.15 1.58 -6.44
CA ARG A 102 -3.59 2.59 -5.47
C ARG A 102 -2.87 3.90 -5.70
N SER A 103 -3.66 4.96 -5.82
CA SER A 103 -3.14 6.33 -5.90
C SER A 103 -3.27 6.98 -4.53
N PRO A 104 -2.19 7.54 -3.95
CA PRO A 104 -2.28 8.32 -2.74
C PRO A 104 -3.01 9.63 -3.01
N ILE A 105 -3.71 10.12 -2.00
CA ILE A 105 -4.27 11.47 -1.93
C ILE A 105 -3.45 12.30 -0.96
N ILE A 106 -3.42 13.61 -1.18
CA ILE A 106 -2.89 14.57 -0.22
C ILE A 106 -4.07 15.39 0.29
N ARG A 107 -4.29 15.42 1.61
CA ARG A 107 -5.41 16.13 2.22
C ARG A 107 -4.94 17.21 3.18
N ALA A 108 -5.40 18.43 2.98
CA ALA A 108 -5.18 19.52 3.92
C ALA A 108 -6.14 19.36 5.09
N ILE A 109 -5.61 19.53 6.29
CA ILE A 109 -6.39 19.66 7.51
C ILE A 109 -5.81 20.79 8.34
N ASP A 110 -6.64 21.52 9.07
CA ASP A 110 -6.18 22.44 10.09
C ASP A 110 -6.11 21.75 11.44
N ARG A 111 -4.97 21.89 12.12
CA ARG A 111 -4.73 21.40 13.48
C ARG A 111 -4.04 22.49 14.27
N ASP A 112 -4.68 22.96 15.33
CA ASP A 112 -4.13 23.96 16.26
C ASP A 112 -3.62 25.23 15.55
N GLY A 113 -4.40 25.71 14.58
CA GLY A 113 -4.06 26.89 13.78
C GLY A 113 -2.95 26.67 12.73
N THR A 114 -2.53 25.42 12.50
CA THR A 114 -1.56 25.06 11.46
C THR A 114 -2.20 24.14 10.42
N THR A 115 -2.11 24.51 9.15
CA THR A 115 -2.49 23.62 8.05
C THR A 115 -1.45 22.53 7.86
N LEU A 116 -1.89 21.27 7.85
CA LEU A 116 -1.09 20.08 7.59
C LEU A 116 -1.60 19.34 6.37
N TYR A 117 -0.69 18.80 5.58
CA TYR A 117 -0.96 18.03 4.38
C TYR A 117 -0.72 16.55 4.67
N ARG A 118 -1.79 15.79 4.89
CA ARG A 118 -1.76 14.35 5.16
C ARG A 118 -1.62 13.58 3.85
N VAL A 119 -0.65 12.68 3.79
CA VAL A 119 -0.56 11.71 2.68
C VAL A 119 -1.34 10.48 3.10
N ILE A 120 -2.35 10.09 2.32
CA ILE A 120 -3.19 8.93 2.60
C ILE A 120 -3.22 8.03 1.36
N ILE A 121 -3.02 6.73 1.51
CA ILE A 121 -3.13 5.75 0.42
C ILE A 121 -4.28 4.79 0.66
N GLY A 122 -4.98 4.44 -0.43
CA GLY A 122 -6.15 3.58 -0.41
C GLY A 122 -6.89 3.66 -1.75
N PRO A 123 -8.12 3.15 -1.82
CA PRO A 123 -8.80 2.38 -0.78
C PRO A 123 -8.26 0.94 -0.68
N TYR A 124 -8.25 0.38 0.52
CA TYR A 124 -8.11 -1.05 0.76
C TYR A 124 -9.49 -1.68 0.95
N LEU A 125 -9.67 -2.91 0.48
CA LEU A 125 -10.90 -3.67 0.66
C LEU A 125 -11.09 -4.10 2.12
N GLU A 126 -10.01 -4.53 2.76
CA GLU A 126 -10.02 -5.10 4.10
C GLU A 126 -9.01 -4.39 5.01
N ALA A 127 -9.40 -4.19 6.27
CA ALA A 127 -8.54 -3.56 7.28
C ALA A 127 -7.27 -4.35 7.55
N ASP A 128 -7.35 -5.69 7.55
CA ASP A 128 -6.21 -6.57 7.83
C ASP A 128 -5.14 -6.50 6.73
N ILE A 129 -5.57 -6.36 5.47
CA ILE A 129 -4.68 -6.15 4.34
C ILE A 129 -3.96 -4.80 4.47
N ALA A 130 -4.70 -3.74 4.79
CA ALA A 130 -4.09 -2.43 5.04
C ALA A 130 -3.09 -2.49 6.21
N ALA A 131 -3.45 -3.13 7.31
CA ALA A 131 -2.57 -3.29 8.48
C ALA A 131 -1.28 -4.05 8.15
N SER A 132 -1.36 -5.07 7.28
CA SER A 132 -0.20 -5.84 6.82
C SER A 132 0.78 -4.97 6.02
N TYR A 133 0.27 -4.16 5.09
CA TYR A 133 1.11 -3.19 4.38
C TYR A 133 1.69 -2.13 5.29
N CYS A 134 0.91 -1.65 6.27
CA CYS A 134 1.36 -0.67 7.23
C CYS A 134 2.52 -1.22 8.08
N THR A 135 2.40 -2.48 8.52
CA THR A 135 3.44 -3.19 9.25
C THR A 135 4.72 -3.32 8.42
N LEU A 136 4.61 -3.69 7.14
CA LEU A 136 5.75 -3.75 6.22
C LEU A 136 6.48 -2.41 6.13
N MET A 137 5.75 -1.31 5.98
CA MET A 137 6.34 0.03 5.90
C MET A 137 7.02 0.43 7.21
N GLN A 138 6.39 0.16 8.35
CA GLN A 138 6.94 0.44 9.68
C GLN A 138 8.22 -0.35 9.97
N GLN A 139 8.30 -1.61 9.53
CA GLN A 139 9.52 -2.42 9.63
C GLN A 139 10.69 -1.82 8.84
N GLY A 140 10.41 -1.14 7.74
CA GLY A 140 11.38 -0.35 6.98
C GLY A 140 11.64 1.06 7.54
N GLY A 141 11.06 1.39 8.71
CA GLY A 141 11.25 2.68 9.38
C GLY A 141 10.35 3.80 8.88
N GLU A 142 9.35 3.50 8.03
CA GLU A 142 8.42 4.51 7.53
C GLU A 142 7.28 4.79 8.50
N VAL A 143 6.74 6.00 8.39
CA VAL A 143 5.51 6.38 9.09
C VAL A 143 4.32 5.74 8.37
N CYS A 144 3.48 5.03 9.13
CA CYS A 144 2.20 4.55 8.64
C CYS A 144 1.19 4.39 9.79
N PHE A 145 -0.06 4.79 9.57
CA PHE A 145 -1.18 4.56 10.50
C PHE A 145 -2.48 4.24 9.74
N PRO A 146 -3.31 3.28 10.20
CA PRO A 146 -4.66 3.09 9.67
C PRO A 146 -5.49 4.38 9.76
N THR A 147 -6.27 4.67 8.73
CA THR A 147 -7.19 5.81 8.67
C THR A 147 -8.34 5.53 7.70
N GLU A 148 -9.23 6.51 7.55
CA GLU A 148 -10.28 6.45 6.52
C GLU A 148 -9.78 7.05 5.21
N PHE A 149 -10.16 6.42 4.10
CA PHE A 149 -9.91 6.88 2.74
C PHE A 149 -11.22 7.40 2.16
N ASP A 150 -11.31 8.71 1.98
CA ASP A 150 -12.32 9.35 1.13
C ASP A 150 -11.59 10.04 -0.03
N ARG A 151 -12.13 9.90 -1.24
CA ARG A 151 -11.51 10.39 -2.49
C ARG A 151 -11.57 11.91 -2.67
N VAL A 152 -11.81 12.69 -1.61
CA VAL A 152 -11.76 14.16 -1.68
C VAL A 152 -10.28 14.55 -1.73
N ASP A 153 -9.75 14.59 -2.94
CA ASP A 153 -8.34 14.78 -3.26
C ASP A 153 -8.05 16.26 -3.51
N LEU A 154 -7.06 16.85 -2.82
CA LEU A 154 -6.63 18.24 -3.03
C LEU A 154 -6.05 18.49 -4.43
N ARG A 155 -5.79 17.46 -5.23
CA ARG A 155 -5.21 17.64 -6.56
C ARG A 155 -6.07 18.57 -7.42
N VAL A 156 -7.40 18.49 -7.27
CA VAL A 156 -8.35 19.39 -7.92
C VAL A 156 -8.21 20.83 -7.38
N ASP A 157 -7.98 20.99 -6.07
CA ASP A 157 -7.90 22.31 -5.43
C ASP A 157 -6.54 23.01 -5.66
N LEU A 158 -5.44 22.26 -5.78
CA LEU A 158 -4.12 22.83 -6.08
C LEU A 158 -4.01 23.25 -7.55
N GLU A 159 -4.56 22.45 -8.49
CA GLU A 159 -4.63 22.84 -9.91
C GLU A 159 -5.54 24.06 -10.14
N ALA A 160 -6.58 24.23 -9.33
CA ALA A 160 -7.42 25.43 -9.32
C ALA A 160 -6.67 26.65 -8.74
N LYS A 161 -6.01 26.49 -7.60
CA LYS A 161 -5.33 27.60 -6.91
C LYS A 161 -4.11 28.16 -7.67
N THR A 162 -3.43 27.33 -8.45
CA THR A 162 -2.28 27.77 -9.27
C THR A 162 -2.72 28.61 -10.48
N LYS A 163 -4.00 28.57 -10.88
CA LYS A 163 -4.55 29.36 -12.00
C LYS A 163 -5.08 30.74 -11.59
N GLU A 164 -5.26 30.99 -10.30
CA GLU A 164 -5.78 32.27 -9.79
C GLU A 164 -4.66 33.27 -9.44
N GLU A 165 -3.39 32.83 -9.42
CA GLU A 165 -2.22 33.66 -9.12
C GLU A 165 -1.44 34.11 -10.39
N GLU A 166 -1.97 33.86 -11.60
CA GLU A 166 -1.43 34.37 -12.88
C GLU A 166 -2.15 35.64 -13.37
#